data_AF-A0A7W1P7T8-F1
#
_entry.id   AF-A0A7W1P7T8-F1
#
_cell.length_a   1.000
_cell.length_b   1.000
_cell.length_c   1.000
_cell.angle_alpha   90.00
_cell.angle_beta   90.00
_cell.angle_gamma   90.00
#
_symmetry.space_group_name_H-M   'P 1'
#
loop_
_entity.id
_entity.type
_entity.pdbx_description
1 polymer ?
#
loop_
_entity_poly.entity_id
_entity_poly.type
_entity_poly.pdbx_seq_one_letter_code
_entity_poly.pdbx_strand_id
1 'polypeptide(L)' 'MTRLTETLQTLGLEGEINLSGRWVRLQGGRFPVYVAEAAWDAGYYTWCDDSKERAVEFYLDPTEAIQAGLQRAA' A
#
# COMPACT_ATOMS: atom_id res chain seq x y z
N MET A 1 1.55 12.35 -11.11
CA MET A 1 1.66 11.13 -10.31
C MET A 1 0.83 11.33 -9.05
N THR A 2 0.30 10.27 -8.46
CA THR A 2 -0.36 10.37 -7.14
C THR A 2 0.69 10.43 -6.05
N ARG A 3 0.32 10.94 -4.87
CA ARG A 3 1.20 10.95 -3.70
C ARG A 3 1.65 9.53 -3.32
N LEU A 4 0.79 8.53 -3.50
CA LEU A 4 1.12 7.11 -3.29
C LEU A 4 2.26 6.63 -4.22
N THR A 5 2.20 6.98 -5.50
CA THR A 5 3.23 6.59 -6.48
C THR A 5 4.57 7.30 -6.18
N GLU A 6 4.52 8.58 -5.81
CA GLU A 6 5.70 9.36 -5.41
C GLU A 6 6.37 8.79 -4.15
N THR A 7 5.58 8.40 -3.15
CA THR A 7 6.08 7.74 -1.94
C THR A 7 6.75 6.41 -2.28
N LEU A 8 6.14 5.57 -3.12
CA LEU A 8 6.73 4.28 -3.51
C LEU A 8 8.11 4.44 -4.18
N GLN A 9 8.24 5.42 -5.08
CA GLN A 9 9.50 5.77 -5.73
C GLN A 9 10.53 6.35 -4.75
N THR A 10 10.10 7.22 -3.83
CA THR A 10 10.97 7.82 -2.81
C THR A 10 11.53 6.78 -1.84
N LEU A 11 10.73 5.76 -1.53
CA LEU A 11 11.15 4.63 -0.70
C LEU A 11 12.02 3.62 -1.47
N GLY A 12 12.19 3.78 -2.79
CA GLY A 12 12.94 2.84 -3.63
C GLY A 12 12.31 1.45 -3.69
N LEU A 13 11.00 1.35 -3.49
CA LEU A 13 10.27 0.08 -3.49
C LEU A 13 9.81 -0.27 -4.90
N GLU A 14 9.93 -1.54 -5.27
CA GLU A 14 9.36 -2.07 -6.50
C GLU A 14 7.92 -2.54 -6.25
N GLY A 15 7.02 -2.22 -7.18
CA GLY A 15 5.62 -2.61 -7.09
C GLY A 15 4.88 -2.41 -8.41
N GLU A 16 3.78 -3.14 -8.54
CA GLU A 16 2.82 -2.93 -9.61
C GLU A 16 1.97 -1.71 -9.28
N ILE A 17 1.95 -0.73 -10.17
CA ILE A 17 1.15 0.48 -10.03
C ILE A 17 0.01 0.40 -11.02
N ASN A 18 -1.21 0.63 -10.55
CA ASN A 18 -2.35 0.64 -11.45
C ASN A 18 -2.33 1.83 -12.41
N LEU A 19 -3.09 1.75 -13.50
CA LEU A 19 -3.14 2.79 -14.54
C LEU A 19 -3.48 4.20 -14.02
N SER A 20 -4.25 4.31 -12.93
CA SER A 20 -4.60 5.61 -12.33
C SER A 20 -3.62 6.07 -11.25
N GLY A 21 -2.61 5.26 -10.88
CA GLY A 21 -1.70 5.50 -9.76
C GLY A 21 -2.35 5.43 -8.36
N ARG A 22 -3.62 5.04 -8.26
CA ARG A 22 -4.41 5.09 -7.02
C ARG A 22 -4.36 3.81 -6.21
N TRP A 23 -3.82 2.73 -6.76
CA TRP A 23 -3.45 1.58 -5.97
C TRP A 23 -2.12 1.01 -6.44
N VAL A 24 -1.41 0.41 -5.49
CA VAL A 24 -0.14 -0.28 -5.72
C VAL A 24 -0.20 -1.66 -5.08
N ARG A 25 0.42 -2.64 -5.74
CA ARG A 25 0.68 -3.96 -5.19
C ARG A 25 2.18 -4.14 -5.03
N LEU A 26 2.59 -4.43 -3.82
CA LEU A 26 3.96 -4.65 -3.39
C LEU A 26 4.17 -6.15 -3.12
N GLN A 27 5.37 -6.64 -3.39
CA GLN A 27 5.79 -7.94 -2.90
C GLN A 27 6.23 -7.81 -1.43
N GLY A 28 5.35 -8.18 -0.50
CA GLY A 28 5.75 -8.40 0.89
C GLY A 28 6.50 -9.72 1.05
N GLY A 29 7.10 -9.94 2.22
CA GLY A 29 7.95 -11.12 2.48
C GLY A 29 7.26 -12.44 2.12
N ARG A 30 6.21 -12.80 2.86
CA ARG A 30 5.39 -14.01 2.67
C ARG A 30 4.17 -13.78 1.79
N PHE A 31 3.59 -12.59 1.83
CA PHE A 31 2.32 -12.28 1.15
C PHE A 31 2.40 -10.99 0.33
N PRO A 32 1.67 -10.88 -0.79
CA PRO A 32 1.45 -9.60 -1.46
C PRO A 32 0.79 -8.58 -0.52
N VAL A 33 1.18 -7.32 -0.68
CA VAL A 33 0.64 -6.16 0.04
C VAL A 33 -0.03 -5.24 -0.97
N TYR A 34 -1.18 -4.70 -0.60
CA TYR A 34 -1.94 -3.79 -1.42
C TYR A 34 -2.15 -2.49 -0.66
N VAL A 35 -1.91 -1.36 -1.33
CA VAL A 35 -2.20 -0.04 -0.79
C VAL A 35 -3.05 0.72 -1.80
N ALA A 36 -4.17 1.28 -1.35
CA ALA A 36 -5.09 2.02 -2.20
C ALA A 36 -5.40 3.40 -1.60
N GLU A 37 -5.33 4.42 -2.43
CA GLU A 37 -5.70 5.79 -2.08
C GLU A 37 -7.24 5.95 -2.04
N ALA A 38 -7.75 6.44 -0.91
CA ALA A 38 -9.15 6.76 -0.72
C ALA A 38 -9.59 7.89 -1.66
N ALA A 39 -10.90 8.06 -1.83
CA ALA A 39 -11.45 9.17 -2.62
C ALA A 39 -11.15 10.53 -1.97
N TRP A 40 -11.05 11.58 -2.78
CA TRP A 40 -10.86 12.97 -2.34
C TRP A 40 -9.67 13.18 -1.40
N ASP A 41 -8.55 12.50 -1.67
CA ASP A 41 -7.32 12.58 -0.88
C ASP A 41 -7.52 12.30 0.62
N ALA A 42 -8.55 11.50 0.97
CA ALA A 42 -8.93 11.28 2.36
C ALA A 42 -7.94 10.39 3.13
N GLY A 43 -7.07 9.65 2.45
CA GLY A 43 -6.09 8.76 3.08
C GLY A 43 -5.82 7.51 2.25
N TYR A 44 -5.36 6.45 2.92
CA TYR A 44 -4.84 5.23 2.30
C TYR A 44 -5.32 4.01 3.06
N TYR A 45 -5.81 3.02 2.31
CA TYR A 45 -6.13 1.70 2.82
C TYR A 45 -4.97 0.75 2.54
N THR A 46 -4.64 -0.12 3.48
CA THR A 46 -3.61 -1.15 3.32
C THR A 46 -4.13 -2.52 3.77
N TRP A 47 -3.77 -3.57 3.04
CA TRP A 47 -4.06 -4.96 3.40
C TRP A 47 -3.04 -5.92 2.77
N CYS A 48 -2.94 -7.13 3.33
CA CYS A 48 -2.15 -8.21 2.75
C CYS A 48 -3.04 -9.44 2.48
N ASP A 49 -2.57 -10.33 1.61
CA ASP A 49 -3.31 -11.54 1.22
C ASP A 49 -3.22 -12.69 2.24
N ASP A 50 -2.77 -12.45 3.47
CA ASP A 50 -2.81 -13.47 4.52
C ASP A 50 -4.26 -13.82 4.88
N SER A 51 -4.65 -15.07 4.66
CA SER A 51 -5.93 -15.66 5.03
C SER A 51 -6.36 -15.42 6.49
N LYS A 52 -5.41 -15.20 7.42
CA LYS A 52 -5.67 -14.94 8.84
C LYS A 52 -5.72 -13.46 9.20
N GLU A 53 -5.13 -12.60 8.39
CA GLU A 53 -4.97 -11.17 8.64
C GLU A 53 -5.56 -10.30 7.52
N ARG A 54 -6.70 -10.68 6.94
CA ARG A 54 -7.40 -9.86 5.92
C ARG A 54 -8.00 -8.54 6.44
N ALA A 55 -7.55 -8.05 7.59
CA ALA A 55 -8.01 -6.77 8.12
C ALA A 55 -7.45 -5.63 7.27
N VAL A 56 -8.35 -4.85 6.66
CA VAL A 56 -8.01 -3.58 6.00
C VAL A 56 -7.78 -2.54 7.08
N GLU A 57 -6.65 -1.85 7.01
CA GLU A 57 -6.32 -0.73 7.89
C GLU A 57 -6.29 0.58 7.11
N PHE A 58 -6.53 1.69 7.80
CA PHE A 58 -6.62 3.02 7.22
C PHE A 58 -5.60 3.97 7.85
N TYR A 59 -4.91 4.74 7.01
CA TYR A 59 -3.87 5.69 7.39
C TYR A 59 -4.03 7.00 6.62
N LEU A 60 -3.56 8.11 7.21
CA LEU A 60 -3.54 9.41 6.54
C LEU A 60 -2.26 9.62 5.73
N ASP A 61 -1.18 8.92 6.08
CA ASP A 61 0.10 8.99 5.38
C ASP A 61 0.34 7.73 4.54
N PRO A 62 0.74 7.87 3.25
CA PRO A 62 1.00 6.72 2.39
C PRO A 62 2.21 5.90 2.85
N THR A 63 3.19 6.54 3.50
CA THR A 63 4.38 5.86 4.05
C THR A 63 3.98 4.91 5.15
N GLU A 64 3.12 5.37 6.08
CA GLU A 64 2.60 4.53 7.17
C GLU A 64 1.79 3.36 6.62
N ALA A 65 0.91 3.60 5.64
CA ALA A 65 0.12 2.54 5.00
C ALA A 65 0.98 1.46 4.34
N ILE A 66 2.04 1.86 3.63
CA ILE A 66 3.00 0.95 2.99
C ILE A 66 3.77 0.15 4.05
N GLN A 67 4.32 0.82 5.07
CA GLN A 67 5.12 0.16 6.10
C GLN A 67 4.29 -0.83 6.92
N ALA A 68 3.07 -0.46 7.30
CA ALA A 68 2.16 -1.34 8.04
C ALA A 68 1.85 -2.62 7.23
N GLY A 69 1.55 -2.46 5.93
CA GLY A 69 1.31 -3.59 5.05
C GLY A 69 2.53 -4.51 4.92
N LEU A 70 3.72 -3.94 4.70
CA LEU A 70 4.97 -4.71 4.60
C LEU A 70 5.32 -5.44 5.90
N GLN A 71 5.13 -4.80 7.05
CA GLN A 71 5.38 -5.41 8.36
C GLN A 71 4.48 -6.64 8.59
N ARG A 72 3.21 -6.55 8.21
CA ARG A 72 2.25 -7.65 8.34
C ARG A 72 2.49 -8.78 7.35
N ALA A 73 3.11 -8.48 6.21
CA ALA A 73 3.46 -9.49 5.23
C ALA A 73 4.81 -10.19 5.48
N ALA A 74 5.57 -9.84 6.52
CA ALA A 74 6.88 -10.42 6.83
C ALA A 74 6.82 -11.87 7.41
#